data_AF-A0A921FVB1-F1
#
_entry.id   AF-A0A921FVB1-F1
#
_cell.length_a   1.000
_cell.length_b   1.000
_cell.length_c   1.000
_cell.angle_alpha   90.00
_cell.angle_beta   90.00
_cell.angle_gamma   90.00
#
_symmetry.space_group_name_H-M   'P 1'
#
loop_
_entity.id
_entity.type
_entity.pdbx_description
1 polymer ?
#
loop_
_entity_poly.entity_id
_entity_poly.type
_entity_poly.pdbx_seq_one_letter_code
_entity_poly.pdbx_strand_id
1 'polypeptide(L)'
;MNDIEDVIKRWGVPPVWKGEAITFEFKTASMDSYAAKFTIVDSNQTPLFTMDFFKPSDRFNSMGGDNRKIMELAFIHTHRPSDRKKGISTFYIRKLVDFCVQNGFQVIKLNVCADQQGIEGYSKENALNQEELIQFYQKVLDHPLMDTAEILVNNVNINAE
;
A
#
# COMPACT_ATOMS: atom_id res chain seq x y z
N MET A 1 15.06 15.38 -8.87
CA MET A 1 14.23 14.44 -8.08
C MET A 1 13.22 13.89 -9.06
N ASN A 2 13.16 12.58 -9.29
CA ASN A 2 12.09 12.04 -10.14
C ASN A 2 10.77 12.27 -9.43
N ASP A 3 9.76 12.72 -10.17
CA ASP A 3 8.39 12.82 -9.66
C ASP A 3 7.96 11.42 -9.17
N ILE A 4 7.39 11.35 -7.96
CA ILE A 4 6.91 10.08 -7.40
C ILE A 4 5.86 9.44 -8.31
N GLU A 5 5.07 10.25 -9.03
CA GLU A 5 4.13 9.76 -10.03
C GLU A 5 4.85 9.03 -11.17
N ASP A 6 5.95 9.60 -11.68
CA ASP A 6 6.74 8.99 -12.75
C ASP A 6 7.39 7.69 -12.29
N VAL A 7 7.83 7.63 -11.04
CA VAL A 7 8.36 6.39 -10.44
C VAL A 7 7.27 5.32 -10.39
N ILE A 8 6.08 5.66 -9.91
CA ILE A 8 4.95 4.73 -9.80
C ILE A 8 4.49 4.26 -11.19
N LYS A 9 4.39 5.16 -12.18
CA LYS A 9 4.06 4.80 -13.58
C LYS A 9 5.07 3.80 -14.14
N ARG A 10 6.37 3.94 -13.83
CA ARG A 10 7.43 3.02 -14.26
C ARG A 10 7.39 1.66 -13.58
N TRP A 11 6.70 1.51 -12.45
CA TRP A 11 6.48 0.19 -11.85
C TRP A 11 5.70 -0.73 -12.80
N GLY A 12 4.91 -0.15 -13.70
CA GLY A 12 4.08 -0.88 -14.64
C GLY A 12 2.90 -1.53 -13.95
N VAL A 13 2.37 -2.58 -14.58
CA VAL A 13 1.09 -3.18 -14.21
C VAL A 13 1.26 -4.69 -14.03
N PRO A 14 0.54 -5.33 -13.10
CA PRO A 14 0.69 -6.75 -12.84
C PRO A 14 0.25 -7.58 -14.07
N PRO A 15 0.83 -8.78 -14.29
CA PRO A 15 0.56 -9.60 -15.47
C PRO A 15 -0.92 -9.93 -15.72
N VAL A 16 -1.74 -9.94 -14.67
CA VAL A 16 -3.19 -10.18 -14.75
C VAL A 16 -3.92 -9.16 -15.61
N TRP A 17 -3.43 -7.91 -15.66
CA TRP A 17 -4.02 -6.83 -16.45
C TRP A 17 -3.22 -6.54 -17.72
N LYS A 18 -2.36 -7.47 -18.15
CA LYS A 18 -1.57 -7.29 -19.36
C LYS A 18 -2.49 -7.21 -20.57
N GLY A 19 -2.47 -6.04 -21.24
CA GLY A 19 -3.30 -5.78 -22.42
C GLY A 19 -4.65 -5.13 -22.10
N GLU A 20 -4.98 -4.90 -20.83
CA GLU A 20 -6.13 -4.07 -20.46
C GLU A 20 -5.81 -2.59 -20.64
N ALA A 21 -6.80 -1.82 -21.12
CA ALA A 21 -6.71 -0.37 -21.15
C ALA A 21 -6.92 0.16 -19.72
N ILE A 22 -5.81 0.52 -19.06
CA ILE A 22 -5.82 1.01 -17.67
C ILE A 22 -5.11 2.35 -17.55
N THR A 23 -5.59 3.16 -16.62
CA THR A 23 -5.08 4.51 -16.35
C THR A 23 -4.69 4.64 -14.89
N PHE A 24 -3.60 5.36 -14.62
CA PHE A 24 -3.20 5.72 -13.26
C PHE A 24 -3.74 7.11 -12.93
N GLU A 25 -4.51 7.19 -11.86
CA GLU A 25 -4.99 8.43 -11.27
C GLU A 25 -4.25 8.70 -9.98
N PHE A 26 -3.77 9.93 -9.79
CA PHE A 26 -3.03 10.33 -8.61
C PHE A 26 -3.83 11.35 -7.80
N LYS A 27 -3.83 11.19 -6.48
CA LYS A 27 -4.32 12.19 -5.54
C LYS A 27 -3.16 12.61 -4.66
N THR A 28 -2.65 13.82 -4.85
CA THR A 28 -1.58 14.36 -4.02
C THR A 28 -2.12 14.80 -2.67
N ALA A 29 -1.63 14.19 -1.59
CA ALA A 29 -1.56 14.87 -0.30
C ALA A 29 -0.24 15.66 -0.27
N SER A 30 -0.32 16.97 -0.55
CA SER A 30 0.69 18.03 -0.30
C SER A 30 2.19 17.68 -0.22
N MET A 31 2.98 18.25 -1.12
CA MET A 31 4.40 18.72 -1.06
C MET A 31 5.52 17.88 -0.41
N ASP A 32 5.27 16.73 0.21
CA ASP A 32 6.32 15.88 0.77
C ASP A 32 6.83 14.87 -0.27
N SER A 33 8.15 14.80 -0.43
CA SER A 33 8.86 14.04 -1.48
C SER A 33 8.56 12.53 -1.59
N TYR A 34 7.76 11.96 -0.69
CA TYR A 34 7.48 10.52 -0.61
C TYR A 34 6.02 10.16 -0.27
N ALA A 35 5.10 11.12 -0.31
CA ALA A 35 3.66 10.86 -0.13
C ALA A 35 3.00 10.60 -1.49
N ALA A 36 2.32 9.48 -1.63
CA ALA A 36 1.59 9.14 -2.85
C ALA A 36 0.34 8.31 -2.54
N LYS A 37 -0.78 8.76 -3.10
CA LYS A 37 -1.99 7.97 -3.26
C LYS A 37 -2.31 7.85 -4.73
N PHE A 38 -2.39 6.62 -5.21
CA PHE A 38 -2.77 6.35 -6.60
C PHE A 38 -3.87 5.30 -6.69
N THR A 39 -4.69 5.44 -7.71
CA THR A 39 -5.74 4.51 -8.09
C THR A 39 -5.54 4.11 -9.54
N ILE A 40 -5.66 2.82 -9.82
CA ILE A 40 -5.68 2.28 -11.17
C ILE A 40 -7.13 2.05 -11.54
N VAL A 41 -7.55 2.58 -12.68
CA VAL A 41 -8.91 2.46 -13.19
C VAL A 41 -8.92 1.75 -14.55
N ASP A 42 -10.02 1.08 -14.86
CA ASP A 42 -10.26 0.53 -16.20
C ASP A 42 -10.75 1.59 -17.20
N SER A 43 -11.02 1.18 -18.43
CA SER A 43 -11.52 2.05 -19.51
C SER A 43 -12.84 2.74 -19.18
N ASN A 44 -13.61 2.22 -18.22
CA ASN A 44 -14.89 2.79 -17.77
C ASN A 44 -14.71 3.67 -16.53
N GLN A 45 -13.47 3.99 -16.14
CA GLN A 45 -13.15 4.73 -14.90
C GLN A 45 -13.55 3.96 -13.62
N THR A 46 -13.68 2.63 -13.71
CA THR A 46 -13.95 1.80 -12.52
C THR A 46 -12.64 1.53 -11.79
N PRO A 47 -12.55 1.79 -10.48
CA PRO A 47 -11.37 1.45 -9.69
C PRO A 47 -11.06 -0.05 -9.72
N LEU A 48 -9.81 -0.40 -10.03
CA LEU A 48 -9.27 -1.75 -9.98
C LEU A 48 -8.39 -1.95 -8.76
N PHE A 49 -7.56 -0.95 -8.45
CA PHE A 49 -6.66 -0.98 -7.29
C PHE A 49 -6.36 0.41 -6.75
N THR A 50 -6.18 0.52 -5.44
CA THR A 50 -5.72 1.74 -4.78
C THR A 50 -4.59 1.41 -3.82
N MET A 51 -3.60 2.30 -3.75
CA MET A 51 -2.53 2.25 -2.76
C MET A 51 -2.19 3.66 -2.27
N ASP A 52 -1.95 3.79 -0.97
CA ASP A 52 -1.66 5.03 -0.27
C ASP A 52 -0.48 4.79 0.68
N PHE A 53 0.61 5.53 0.47
CA PHE A 53 1.79 5.47 1.31
C PHE A 53 2.42 6.84 1.47
N PHE A 54 3.07 7.06 2.62
CA PHE A 54 3.74 8.33 2.89
C PHE A 54 4.93 8.15 3.83
N LYS A 55 5.86 9.11 3.76
CA LYS A 55 6.89 9.29 4.78
C LYS A 55 6.28 10.08 5.94
N PRO A 56 6.22 9.54 7.17
CA PRO A 56 5.81 10.33 8.34
C PRO A 56 6.76 11.51 8.55
N SER A 57 6.22 12.66 9.01
CA SER A 57 7.06 13.85 9.24
C SER A 57 8.16 13.54 10.27
N ASP A 58 9.36 14.09 10.06
CA ASP A 58 10.54 13.82 10.91
C ASP A 58 10.30 14.17 12.39
N ARG A 59 9.38 15.11 12.68
CA ARG A 59 8.98 15.51 14.03
C ARG A 59 8.31 14.39 14.84
N PHE A 60 7.62 13.45 14.17
CA PHE A 60 7.03 12.27 14.83
C PHE A 60 8.05 11.15 15.04
N ASN A 61 9.03 11.00 14.14
CA ASN A 61 10.10 9.99 14.29
C ASN A 61 11.07 10.35 15.44
N SER A 62 11.40 11.64 15.61
CA SER A 62 12.37 12.09 16.61
C SER A 62 11.88 12.01 18.07
N MET A 63 10.58 11.89 18.33
CA MET A 63 10.04 11.83 19.69
C MET A 63 10.24 10.47 20.38
N GLY A 64 10.52 9.40 19.62
CA GLY A 64 10.72 8.05 20.14
C GLY A 64 12.18 7.59 20.27
N GLY A 65 13.15 8.42 19.86
CA GLY A 65 14.56 8.02 19.78
C GLY A 65 14.89 7.05 18.63
N ASP A 66 13.91 6.76 17.77
CA ASP A 66 14.08 5.91 16.61
C ASP A 66 14.51 6.74 15.39
N ASN A 67 15.78 6.62 15.04
CA ASN A 67 16.37 7.32 13.90
C ASN A 67 16.14 6.60 12.56
N ARG A 68 15.34 5.53 12.54
CA ARG A 68 15.10 4.78 11.30
C ARG A 68 14.28 5.60 10.31
N LYS A 69 14.63 5.50 9.03
CA LYS A 69 13.85 6.11 7.96
C LYS A 69 12.64 5.22 7.64
N ILE A 70 11.47 5.63 8.13
CA ILE A 70 10.22 4.86 8.04
C ILE A 70 9.38 5.27 6.83
N MET A 71 8.80 4.29 6.14
CA MET A 71 7.73 4.45 5.17
C MET A 71 6.44 3.88 5.76
N GLU A 72 5.32 4.59 5.69
CA GLU A 72 4.03 4.08 6.12
C GLU A 72 3.19 3.66 4.91
N LEU A 73 2.76 2.39 4.88
CA LEU A 73 1.76 1.88 3.94
C LEU A 73 0.38 2.00 4.61
N ALA A 74 -0.32 3.09 4.30
CA ALA A 74 -1.57 3.47 4.95
C ALA A 74 -2.77 2.70 4.40
N PHE A 75 -2.77 2.41 3.10
CA PHE A 75 -3.89 1.74 2.46
C PHE A 75 -3.45 0.94 1.23
N ILE A 76 -4.07 -0.23 1.05
CA ILE A 76 -3.96 -1.02 -0.17
C ILE A 76 -5.24 -1.82 -0.38
N HIS A 77 -5.81 -1.75 -1.59
CA HIS A 77 -7.06 -2.43 -1.88
C HIS A 77 -7.16 -2.85 -3.34
N THR A 78 -7.56 -4.10 -3.58
CA THR A 78 -7.98 -4.61 -4.89
C THR A 78 -9.51 -4.60 -4.93
N HIS A 79 -10.08 -3.65 -5.67
CA HIS A 79 -11.52 -3.36 -5.68
C HIS A 79 -12.33 -4.50 -6.26
N ARG A 80 -11.92 -5.03 -7.42
CA ARG A 80 -12.62 -6.12 -8.10
C ARG A 80 -12.41 -7.45 -7.36
N PRO A 81 -13.45 -8.09 -6.80
CA PRO A 81 -13.29 -9.33 -6.05
C PRO A 81 -12.68 -10.48 -6.84
N SER A 82 -12.96 -10.55 -8.14
CA SER A 82 -12.42 -11.57 -9.04
C SER A 82 -10.92 -11.41 -9.27
N ASP A 83 -10.31 -10.28 -8.94
CA ASP A 83 -8.89 -10.01 -9.10
C ASP A 83 -8.08 -10.23 -7.82
N ARG A 84 -8.76 -10.41 -6.69
CA ARG A 84 -8.12 -10.74 -5.41
C ARG A 84 -7.41 -12.09 -5.50
N LYS A 85 -6.34 -12.23 -4.72
CA LYS A 85 -5.47 -13.42 -4.70
C LYS A 85 -4.75 -13.72 -6.04
N LYS A 86 -4.85 -12.86 -7.06
CA LYS A 86 -4.07 -12.95 -8.33
C LYS A 86 -2.72 -12.21 -8.30
N GLY A 87 -2.25 -11.81 -7.12
CA GLY A 87 -0.90 -11.23 -6.95
C GLY A 87 -0.77 -9.73 -7.23
N ILE A 88 -1.87 -8.99 -7.43
CA ILE A 88 -1.84 -7.53 -7.66
C ILE A 88 -1.22 -6.79 -6.46
N SER A 89 -1.73 -7.02 -5.26
CA SER A 89 -1.18 -6.40 -4.05
C SER A 89 0.29 -6.80 -3.84
N THR A 90 0.63 -8.08 -4.05
CA THR A 90 2.02 -8.56 -3.97
C THR A 90 2.94 -7.83 -4.94
N PHE A 91 2.49 -7.58 -6.16
CA PHE A 91 3.26 -6.85 -7.16
C PHE A 91 3.60 -5.43 -6.68
N TYR A 92 2.60 -4.66 -6.26
CA TYR A 92 2.83 -3.27 -5.84
C TYR A 92 3.56 -3.14 -4.50
N ILE A 93 3.32 -4.04 -3.55
CA ILE A 93 4.09 -4.06 -2.28
C ILE A 93 5.57 -4.31 -2.57
N ARG A 94 5.90 -5.27 -3.45
CA ARG A 94 7.30 -5.51 -3.83
C ARG A 94 7.94 -4.28 -4.50
N LYS A 95 7.20 -3.56 -5.33
CA LYS A 95 7.67 -2.30 -5.93
C LYS A 95 7.90 -1.21 -4.88
N LEU A 96 7.05 -1.12 -3.87
CA LEU A 96 7.27 -0.24 -2.73
C LEU A 96 8.50 -0.65 -1.91
N VAL A 97 8.72 -1.95 -1.67
CA VAL A 97 9.91 -2.48 -0.99
C VAL A 97 11.18 -2.10 -1.77
N ASP A 98 11.21 -2.37 -3.08
CA ASP A 98 12.34 -1.98 -3.95
C ASP A 98 12.61 -0.48 -3.87
N PHE A 99 11.55 0.33 -3.92
CA PHE A 99 11.63 1.78 -3.79
C PHE A 99 12.19 2.21 -2.43
N CYS A 100 11.74 1.58 -1.35
CA CYS A 100 12.20 1.84 0.01
C CYS A 100 13.70 1.58 0.14
N VAL A 101 14.16 0.41 -0.31
CA VAL A 101 15.58 0.01 -0.30
C VAL A 101 16.43 1.00 -1.11
N GLN A 102 16.01 1.33 -2.33
CA GLN A 102 16.75 2.27 -3.21
C GLN A 102 16.87 3.67 -2.61
N ASN A 103 15.92 4.08 -1.76
CA ASN A 103 15.90 5.39 -1.13
C ASN A 103 16.33 5.36 0.34
N GLY A 104 16.90 4.25 0.82
CA GLY A 104 17.44 4.11 2.17
C GLY A 104 16.40 4.13 3.29
N PHE A 105 15.15 3.78 2.99
CA PHE A 105 14.15 3.49 4.01
C PHE A 105 14.48 2.13 4.64
N GLN A 106 14.39 2.07 5.97
CA GLN A 106 14.78 0.89 6.74
C GLN A 106 13.58 0.05 7.16
N VAL A 107 12.41 0.68 7.30
CA VAL A 107 11.21 0.05 7.83
C VAL A 107 10.00 0.46 6.99
N ILE A 108 9.16 -0.53 6.66
CA ILE A 108 7.77 -0.27 6.25
C ILE A 108 6.89 -0.55 7.46
N LYS A 109 6.12 0.47 7.84
CA LYS A 109 5.09 0.40 8.86
C LYS A 109 3.73 0.23 8.18
N LEU A 110 2.89 -0.65 8.71
CA LEU A 110 1.51 -0.78 8.24
C LEU A 110 0.57 -1.10 9.40
N ASN A 111 -0.64 -0.53 9.33
CA ASN A 111 -1.75 -0.88 10.21
C ASN A 111 -2.66 -1.87 9.48
N VAL A 112 -2.75 -3.10 10.00
CA VAL A 112 -3.55 -4.16 9.35
C VAL A 112 -4.95 -4.20 9.94
N CYS A 113 -5.95 -3.95 9.09
CA CYS A 113 -7.37 -4.07 9.43
C CYS A 113 -8.15 -4.72 8.28
N ALA A 114 -8.60 -5.97 8.45
CA ALA A 114 -9.41 -6.69 7.46
C ALA A 114 -10.86 -6.20 7.40
N ASP A 115 -11.32 -5.50 8.45
CA ASP A 115 -12.70 -5.02 8.60
C ASP A 115 -12.84 -3.52 8.30
N GLN A 116 -12.00 -2.99 7.41
CA GLN A 116 -12.04 -1.56 7.09
C GLN A 116 -13.43 -1.12 6.61
N GLN A 117 -14.04 -0.19 7.34
CA GLN A 117 -15.33 0.41 7.02
C GLN A 117 -15.15 1.74 6.27
N GLY A 118 -16.24 2.25 5.69
CA GLY A 118 -16.28 3.57 5.06
C GLY A 118 -15.69 3.64 3.64
N ILE A 119 -15.45 2.50 3.00
CA ILE A 119 -15.08 2.44 1.58
C ILE A 119 -16.36 2.14 0.78
N GLU A 120 -16.77 3.08 -0.06
CA GLU A 120 -17.90 2.89 -0.98
C GLU A 120 -17.61 1.72 -1.92
N GLY A 121 -18.58 0.80 -2.07
CA GLY A 121 -18.40 -0.40 -2.88
C GLY A 121 -17.53 -1.50 -2.24
N TYR A 122 -17.19 -1.40 -0.95
CA TYR A 122 -16.41 -2.43 -0.26
C TYR A 122 -17.14 -3.77 -0.20
N SER A 123 -16.59 -4.75 -0.93
CA SER A 123 -16.99 -6.16 -0.81
C SER A 123 -15.97 -6.93 0.01
N LYS A 124 -16.41 -7.84 0.87
CA LYS A 124 -15.55 -8.84 1.55
C LYS A 124 -15.35 -10.12 0.73
N GLU A 125 -15.97 -10.24 -0.44
CA GLU A 125 -15.83 -11.40 -1.31
C GLU A 125 -14.37 -11.64 -1.72
N ASN A 126 -13.84 -12.85 -1.50
CA ASN A 126 -12.43 -13.19 -1.71
C ASN A 126 -11.41 -12.31 -0.95
N ALA A 127 -11.84 -11.55 0.06
CA ALA A 127 -10.93 -10.86 0.97
C ALA A 127 -10.20 -11.87 1.87
N LEU A 128 -9.03 -11.46 2.36
CA LEU A 128 -8.34 -12.19 3.43
C LEU A 128 -8.99 -11.83 4.76
N ASN A 129 -9.15 -12.80 5.66
CA ASN A 129 -9.45 -12.49 7.05
C ASN A 129 -8.22 -11.86 7.74
N GLN A 130 -8.38 -11.39 8.99
CA GLN A 130 -7.31 -10.69 9.70
C GLN A 130 -6.01 -11.52 9.83
N GLU A 131 -6.12 -12.81 10.15
CA GLU A 131 -4.95 -13.70 10.31
C GLU A 131 -4.26 -13.94 8.96
N GLU A 132 -5.03 -14.28 7.93
CA GLU A 132 -4.53 -14.46 6.56
C GLU A 132 -3.85 -13.18 6.05
N LEU A 133 -4.39 -12.01 6.38
CA LEU A 133 -3.85 -10.72 5.98
C LEU A 133 -2.52 -10.41 6.68
N ILE A 134 -2.40 -10.70 7.98
CA ILE A 134 -1.15 -10.58 8.71
C ILE A 134 -0.07 -11.49 8.11
N GLN A 135 -0.40 -12.76 7.89
CA GLN A 135 0.52 -13.73 7.28
C GLN A 135 0.94 -13.31 5.86
N PHE A 136 -0.01 -12.78 5.09
CA PHE A 136 0.27 -12.22 3.76
C PHE A 136 1.32 -11.10 3.83
N TYR A 137 1.16 -10.13 4.72
CA TYR A 137 2.11 -9.03 4.84
C TYR A 137 3.48 -9.48 5.37
N GLN A 138 3.51 -10.33 6.39
CA GLN A 138 4.76 -10.90 6.91
C GLN A 138 5.57 -11.56 5.80
N LYS A 139 4.91 -12.31 4.92
CA LYS A 139 5.56 -12.99 3.80
C LYS A 139 6.03 -12.04 2.69
N VAL A 140 5.23 -11.02 2.35
CA VAL A 140 5.50 -10.16 1.19
C VAL A 140 6.48 -9.03 1.52
N LEU A 141 6.54 -8.61 2.78
CA LEU A 141 7.45 -7.56 3.26
C LEU A 141 8.77 -8.13 3.81
N ASP A 142 8.91 -9.45 3.93
CA ASP A 142 10.18 -10.07 4.27
C ASP A 142 11.23 -9.78 3.19
N HIS A 143 12.24 -8.99 3.53
CA HIS A 143 13.27 -8.55 2.61
C HIS A 143 14.63 -8.42 3.34
N PRO A 144 15.72 -9.02 2.84
CA PRO A 144 17.00 -9.11 3.56
C PRO A 144 17.72 -7.78 3.77
N LEU A 145 17.33 -6.73 3.04
CA LEU A 145 17.91 -5.37 3.13
C LEU A 145 17.02 -4.37 3.88
N MET A 146 15.92 -4.83 4.45
CA MET A 146 15.06 -4.02 5.30
C MET A 146 15.01 -4.67 6.69
N ASP A 147 14.81 -3.85 7.73
CA ASP A 147 14.42 -4.41 9.02
C ASP A 147 13.05 -5.08 8.87
N THR A 148 12.75 -6.03 9.76
CA THR A 148 11.43 -6.66 9.80
C THR A 148 10.35 -5.59 9.80
N ALA A 149 9.44 -5.66 8.83
CA ALA A 149 8.35 -4.70 8.71
C ALA A 149 7.56 -4.61 10.02
N GLU A 150 7.21 -3.38 10.41
CA GLU A 150 6.45 -3.14 11.62
C GLU A 150 4.96 -3.24 11.31
N ILE A 151 4.44 -4.44 11.52
CA ILE A 151 3.05 -4.77 11.34
C ILE A 151 2.31 -4.47 12.65
N LEU A 152 1.57 -3.37 12.68
CA LEU A 152 0.68 -3.03 13.77
C LEU A 152 -0.70 -3.64 13.51
N VAL A 153 -1.14 -4.53 14.40
CA VAL A 153 -2.44 -5.17 14.32
C VAL A 153 -3.43 -4.37 15.15
N ASN A 154 -4.29 -3.60 14.49
CA ASN A 154 -5.37 -2.87 15.15
C ASN A 154 -6.65 -3.71 15.10
N ASN A 155 -7.08 -4.20 16.27
CA ASN A 155 -8.45 -4.70 16.43
C ASN A 155 -9.35 -3.48 16.57
N VAL A 156 -9.79 -2.89 15.45
CA VAL A 156 -10.76 -1.82 15.53
C VAL A 156 -12.11 -2.44 15.92
N ASN A 157 -12.42 -2.41 17.21
CA ASN A 157 -13.79 -2.53 17.69
C ASN A 157 -14.49 -1.22 17.28
N ILE A 158 -15.12 -1.21 16.11
CA ILE A 158 -15.97 -0.09 15.70
C ILE A 158 -17.31 -0.27 16.42
N ASN A 159 -17.29 -0.12 17.74
CA ASN A 159 -18.47 0.24 18.51
C ASN A 159 -18.31 1.72 18.89
N ALA A 160 -18.84 2.57 18.02
CA ALA A 160 -19.35 3.86 18.41
C ALA A 160 -20.68 4.00 17.68
N GLU A 161 -21.73 3.53 18.36
CA GLU A 161 -23.11 3.94 18.10
C GLU A 161 -23.24 5.47 18.18
#